data_AF-A0A843G7F4-F1
#
_entry.id   AF-A0A843G7F4-F1
#
_cell.length_a   1.000
_cell.length_b   1.000
_cell.length_c   1.000
_cell.angle_alpha   90.00
_cell.angle_beta   90.00
_cell.angle_gamma   90.00
#
_symmetry.space_group_name_H-M   'P 1'
#
loop_
_entity.id
_entity.type
_entity.pdbx_description
1 polymer ?
#
loop_
_entity_poly.entity_id
_entity_poly.type
_entity_poly.pdbx_seq_one_letter_code
_entity_poly.pdbx_strand_id
1 'polypeptide(L)' 'KHGYKIYVINLADPQYSDGYNPLAHIRNTMDVDIITKIISQKDNKGNSKSSDPFWDQTSEALLKAMIKKI' A
#
# COMPACT_ATOMS: atom_id res chain seq x y z
N LYS A 1 -25.00 3.89 25.60
CA LYS A 1 -24.91 3.90 24.13
C LYS A 1 -23.45 3.73 23.72
N HIS A 2 -22.98 2.51 23.48
CA HIS A 2 -21.67 2.26 22.90
C HIS A 2 -21.92 1.49 21.61
N GLY A 3 -22.22 2.23 20.54
CA GLY A 3 -22.33 1.65 19.21
C GLY A 3 -20.94 1.54 18.61
N TYR A 4 -20.68 0.46 17.87
CA TYR A 4 -19.45 0.34 17.10
C TYR A 4 -19.54 1.22 15.86
N LYS A 5 -18.46 1.94 15.57
CA LYS A 5 -18.29 2.60 14.28
C LYS A 5 -17.68 1.59 13.31
N ILE A 6 -18.46 1.18 12.31
CA ILE A 6 -18.03 0.25 11.26
C ILE A 6 -17.52 1.09 10.08
N TYR A 7 -16.42 0.65 9.48
CA TYR A 7 -15.90 1.19 8.22
C TYR A 7 -15.87 0.08 7.17
N VAL A 8 -16.31 0.39 5.95
CA VAL A 8 -16.40 -0.53 4.82
C VAL A 8 -15.41 -0.13 3.75
N ILE A 9 -14.55 -1.07 3.37
CA ILE A 9 -13.63 -0.92 2.23
C ILE A 9 -14.19 -1.75 1.07
N ASN A 10 -14.88 -1.09 0.15
CA ASN A 10 -15.35 -1.71 -1.08
C ASN A 10 -14.32 -1.51 -2.20
N LEU A 11 -13.72 -2.61 -2.66
CA LEU A 11 -12.73 -2.62 -3.73
C LEU A 11 -13.33 -2.81 -5.13
N ALA A 12 -14.63 -3.14 -5.22
CA ALA A 12 -15.34 -3.34 -6.50
C ALA A 12 -16.10 -2.08 -6.93
N ASP A 13 -16.73 -1.38 -5.98
CA ASP A 13 -17.37 -0.10 -6.20
C ASP A 13 -16.86 0.95 -5.18
N PRO A 14 -15.85 1.74 -5.56
CA PRO A 14 -15.22 2.71 -4.66
C PRO A 14 -16.17 3.82 -4.17
N GLN A 15 -17.27 4.07 -4.86
CA GLN A 15 -18.22 5.12 -4.47
C GLN A 15 -18.99 4.76 -3.19
N TYR A 16 -19.12 3.46 -2.89
CA TYR A 16 -19.74 2.93 -1.67
C TYR A 16 -18.71 2.45 -0.64
N SER A 17 -17.52 3.03 -0.66
CA SER A 17 -16.42 2.73 0.27
C SER A 17 -16.17 3.96 1.15
N ASP A 18 -15.87 3.75 2.43
CA ASP A 18 -15.43 4.86 3.31
C ASP A 18 -14.05 5.41 2.91
N GLY A 19 -13.38 4.74 1.97
CA GLY A 19 -12.05 5.07 1.50
C GLY A 19 -11.00 4.69 2.54
N TYR A 20 -9.79 4.40 2.06
CA TYR A 20 -8.66 4.14 2.93
C TYR A 20 -7.40 4.72 2.29
N ASN A 21 -6.74 5.62 3.01
CA ASN A 21 -5.45 6.15 2.61
C ASN A 21 -4.33 5.46 3.41
N PRO A 22 -3.68 4.42 2.87
CA PRO A 22 -2.59 3.74 3.56
C PRO A 22 -1.45 4.69 3.91
N LEU A 23 -1.22 5.75 3.12
CA LEU A 23 -0.16 6.73 3.38
C LEU A 23 -0.42 7.59 4.62
N ALA A 24 -1.70 7.79 5.00
CA ALA A 24 -2.06 8.52 6.21
C ALA A 24 -1.73 7.74 7.50
N HIS A 25 -1.43 6.45 7.38
CA HIS A 25 -1.12 5.58 8.51
C HIS A 25 0.39 5.39 8.74
N ILE A 26 1.23 6.10 7.98
CA ILE A 26 2.68 6.08 8.13
C ILE A 26 3.05 6.94 9.33
N ARG A 27 3.49 6.30 10.43
CA ARG A 27 3.92 7.02 11.64
C ARG A 27 5.41 6.86 11.87
N ASN A 28 5.93 5.66 11.61
CA ASN A 28 7.32 5.33 11.83
C ASN A 28 7.98 4.73 10.57
N THR A 29 9.31 4.71 10.53
CA THR A 29 10.09 4.15 9.42
C THR A 29 9.79 2.68 9.14
N MET A 30 9.35 1.90 10.13
CA MET A 30 8.91 0.52 9.95
C MET A 30 7.62 0.40 9.13
N ASP A 31 6.71 1.37 9.25
CA ASP A 31 5.44 1.38 8.50
C ASP A 31 5.69 1.63 7.01
N VAL A 32 6.74 2.40 6.70
CA VAL A 32 7.20 2.65 5.32
C VAL A 32 7.58 1.34 4.64
N ASP A 33 8.35 0.49 5.31
CA ASP A 33 8.77 -0.81 4.76
C ASP A 33 7.57 -1.74 4.54
N ILE A 34 6.59 -1.73 5.45
CA ILE A 34 5.39 -2.56 5.36
C ILE A 34 4.51 -2.12 4.18
N ILE A 35 4.26 -0.82 4.02
CA ILE A 35 3.43 -0.29 2.93
C ILE A 35 4.10 -0.51 1.58
N THR A 36 5.41 -0.27 1.51
CA THR A 36 6.17 -0.49 0.27
C THR A 36 6.05 -1.96 -0.17
N LYS A 37 6.20 -2.92 0.76
CA LYS A 37 6.04 -4.34 0.48
C LYS A 37 4.63 -4.72 0.05
N ILE A 38 3.59 -4.17 0.68
CA ILE A 38 2.19 -4.45 0.33
C ILE A 38 1.87 -3.98 -1.10
N ILE A 39 2.44 -2.85 -1.52
CA ILE A 39 2.27 -2.32 -2.87
C ILE A 39 3.02 -3.18 -3.89
N SER A 40 4.32 -3.43 -3.68
CA SER A 40 5.14 -4.24 -4.60
C SER A 40 4.64 -5.69 -4.75
N GLN A 41 4.01 -6.26 -3.73
CA GLN A 41 3.41 -7.60 -3.81
C GLN A 41 2.09 -7.64 -4.57
N LYS A 42 1.35 -6.52 -4.66
CA LYS A 42 0.09 -6.45 -5.43
C LYS A 42 0.33 -6.42 -6.93
N ASP A 43 1.42 -5.80 -7.38
CA ASP A 43 1.75 -5.70 -8.81
C ASP A 43 2.08 -7.07 -9.44
N ASN A 44 2.51 -8.04 -8.63
CA ASN A 44 2.88 -9.39 -9.05
C ASN A 44 1.70 -10.39 -9.18
N LYS A 45 0.44 -9.95 -9.05
CA LYS A 45 -0.74 -10.83 -9.18
C LYS A 45 -1.22 -11.06 -10.63
N GLY A 46 -0.64 -10.38 -11.61
CA GLY A 46 -0.81 -10.71 -13.03
C GLY A 46 0.29 -11.67 -13.49
N ASN A 47 -0.08 -12.70 -14.26
CA ASN A 47 0.75 -13.81 -14.75
C ASN A 47 2.08 -13.48 -15.48
N SER A 48 2.58 -12.26 -15.45
CA SER A 48 3.94 -11.94 -15.86
C SER A 48 4.80 -11.88 -14.60
N LYS A 49 5.54 -12.97 -14.32
CA LYS A 49 6.79 -12.86 -13.56
C LYS A 49 7.59 -11.76 -14.26
N SER A 50 7.63 -10.55 -13.70
CA SER A 50 8.64 -9.59 -14.09
C SER A 50 9.95 -10.28 -13.77
N SER A 51 10.65 -10.75 -14.80
CA SER A 51 11.74 -11.71 -14.69
C SER A 51 12.99 -11.10 -14.05
N ASP A 52 12.93 -9.85 -13.59
CA ASP A 52 14.10 -9.08 -13.21
C ASP A 52 13.95 -8.44 -11.81
N PRO A 53 14.64 -8.99 -10.79
CA PRO A 53 14.70 -8.46 -9.43
C PRO A 53 15.17 -6.99 -9.36
N PHE A 54 15.82 -6.47 -10.40
CA PHE A 54 16.25 -5.09 -10.48
C PHE A 54 15.08 -4.10 -10.42
N TRP A 55 14.00 -4.34 -11.19
CA TRP A 55 12.87 -3.41 -11.26
C TRP A 55 12.04 -3.42 -9.98
N ASP A 56 11.93 -4.57 -9.34
CA ASP A 56 11.24 -4.70 -8.04
C ASP A 56 12.03 -3.96 -6.93
N GLN A 57 13.34 -4.13 -6.88
CA GLN A 57 14.18 -3.48 -5.86
C GLN A 57 14.31 -1.97 -6.08
N THR A 58 14.39 -1.51 -7.33
CA THR A 58 14.49 -0.08 -7.64
C THR A 58 13.17 0.65 -7.39
N SER A 59 12.02 0.04 -7.72
CA SER A 59 10.70 0.59 -7.37
C SER A 59 10.48 0.65 -5.86
N GLU A 60 10.88 -0.40 -5.13
CA GLU A 60 10.85 -0.42 -3.66
C GLU A 60 11.71 0.70 -3.06
N ALA A 61 12.95 0.86 -3.53
CA ALA A 61 13.87 1.89 -3.04
C ALA A 61 13.38 3.31 -3.34
N LEU A 62 12.82 3.54 -4.53
CA LEU A 62 12.27 4.84 -4.92
C LEU A 62 11.08 5.21 -4.02
N LEU A 63 10.15 4.27 -3.81
CA LEU A 63 8.96 4.52 -2.99
C LEU A 63 9.34 4.80 -1.53
N LYS A 64 10.31 4.05 -0.97
CA LYS A 64 10.87 4.34 0.36
C LYS A 64 11.49 5.73 0.44
N ALA A 65 12.23 6.15 -0.57
CA ALA A 65 12.86 7.48 -0.59
C ALA A 65 11.82 8.61 -0.65
N MET A 66 10.73 8.42 -1.41
CA MET A 66 9.65 9.42 -1.51
C MET A 66 8.85 9.54 -0.21
N ILE A 67 8.52 8.41 0.42
CA ILE A 67 7.77 8.39 1.68
C ILE A 67 8.61 8.93 2.84
N LYS A 68 9.89 8.53 2.95
CA LYS A 68 10.77 8.95 4.05
C LYS A 68 11.10 10.45 4.04
N LYS A 69 10.89 11.12 2.91
CA LYS A 69 11.14 12.56 2.74
C LYS A 69 9.93 13.44 3.10
N ILE A 70 8.76 12.83 3.31
CA ILE A 70 7.57 13.48 3.90
C ILE A 70 7.69 13.42 5.42
#